data_AF-A0A963HAJ5-F1
#
_entry.id   AF-A0A963HAJ5-F1
#
_cell.length_a   1.000
_cell.length_b   1.000
_cell.length_c   1.000
_cell.angle_alpha   90.00
_cell.angle_beta   90.00
_cell.angle_gamma   90.00
#
_symmetry.space_group_name_H-M   'P 1'
#
loop_
_entity.id
_entity.type
_entity.pdbx_description
1 polymer ?
#
loop_
_entity_poly.entity_id
_entity_poly.type
_entity_poly.pdbx_seq_one_letter_code
_entity_poly.pdbx_strand_id
1 'polypeptide(L)'
;MVEKAAFLHTVESEIAAVRSFLELLEREQQMLLKGQVDDLTDIARQKNGVAAELAALAAQRDRLLAASGLASDRAGMIAWFDAHPGDSEARVAWASL
;
A
#
# COMPACT_ATOMS: atom_id res chain seq x y z
N MET A 1 -14.08 -15.24 9.47
CA MET A 1 -13.65 -14.05 10.25
C MET A 1 -12.15 -13.77 10.15
N VAL A 2 -11.26 -14.77 10.19
CA VAL A 2 -9.79 -14.56 10.08
C VAL A 2 -9.36 -13.92 8.76
N GLU A 3 -9.93 -14.35 7.63
CA GLU A 3 -9.60 -13.80 6.29
C GLU A 3 -9.96 -12.32 6.14
N LYS A 4 -11.06 -11.89 6.77
CA LYS A 4 -11.49 -10.49 6.75
C LYS A 4 -10.48 -9.58 7.43
N ALA A 5 -10.08 -9.93 8.65
CA ALA A 5 -9.10 -9.15 9.42
C ALA A 5 -7.74 -9.11 8.72
N ALA A 6 -7.31 -10.24 8.13
CA ALA A 6 -6.08 -10.31 7.36
C ALA A 6 -6.12 -9.38 6.13
N PHE A 7 -7.24 -9.34 5.41
CA PHE A 7 -7.40 -8.46 4.26
C PHE A 7 -7.37 -6.98 4.62
N LEU A 8 -8.15 -6.57 5.64
CA LEU A 8 -8.15 -5.18 6.10
C LEU A 8 -6.76 -4.75 6.56
N HIS A 9 -6.07 -5.60 7.32
CA HIS A 9 -4.70 -5.33 7.75
C HIS A 9 -3.76 -5.17 6.55
N THR A 10 -3.86 -6.04 5.53
CA THR A 10 -3.06 -5.90 4.30
C THR A 10 -3.32 -4.56 3.59
N VAL A 11 -4.59 -4.15 3.45
CA VAL A 11 -4.95 -2.89 2.80
C VAL A 11 -4.47 -1.68 3.61
N GLU A 12 -4.62 -1.71 4.94
CA GLU A 12 -4.11 -0.66 5.83
C GLU A 12 -2.59 -0.53 5.75
N SER A 13 -1.87 -1.66 5.72
CA SER A 13 -0.43 -1.70 5.51
C SER A 13 -0.03 -1.16 4.13
N GLU A 14 -0.78 -1.46 3.06
CA GLU A 14 -0.52 -0.88 1.73
C GLU A 14 -0.65 0.64 1.77
N ILE A 15 -1.71 1.16 2.38
CA ILE A 15 -1.95 2.61 2.52
C ILE A 15 -0.79 3.27 3.30
N ALA A 16 -0.36 2.66 4.40
CA ALA A 16 0.75 3.17 5.21
C ALA A 16 2.08 3.18 4.42
N ALA A 17 2.37 2.10 3.68
CA ALA A 17 3.57 1.99 2.87
C ALA A 17 3.57 3.00 1.71
N VAL A 18 2.43 3.23 1.03
CA VAL A 18 2.33 4.28 0.00
C VAL A 18 2.58 5.67 0.59
N ARG A 19 1.99 5.99 1.76
CA ARG A 19 2.23 7.28 2.43
C ARG A 19 3.70 7.46 2.80
N SER A 20 4.34 6.43 3.36
CA SER A 20 5.77 6.46 3.65
C SER A 20 6.61 6.67 2.39
N PHE A 21 6.24 6.02 1.27
CA PHE A 21 6.92 6.21 0.00
C PHE A 21 6.80 7.66 -0.51
N LEU A 22 5.61 8.28 -0.39
CA LEU A 22 5.40 9.68 -0.75
C LEU A 22 6.25 10.62 0.11
N GLU A 23 6.31 10.42 1.43
CA GLU A 23 7.16 11.20 2.33
C GLU A 23 8.65 11.10 1.96
N LEU A 24 9.11 9.90 1.56
CA LEU A 24 10.47 9.70 1.08
C LEU A 24 10.75 10.45 -0.23
N LEU A 25 9.79 10.46 -1.16
CA LEU A 25 9.90 11.22 -2.42
C LEU A 25 9.95 12.73 -2.16
N GLU A 26 9.13 13.24 -1.25
CA GLU A 26 9.16 14.65 -0.84
C GLU A 26 10.50 15.02 -0.21
N ARG A 27 11.02 14.18 0.69
CA ARG A 27 12.34 14.39 1.31
C ARG A 27 13.47 14.37 0.28
N GLU A 28 13.44 13.41 -0.65
CA GLU A 28 14.40 13.32 -1.75
C GLU A 28 14.40 14.61 -2.59
N GLN A 29 13.22 15.09 -2.98
CA GLN A 29 13.06 16.32 -3.74
C GLN A 29 13.63 17.52 -2.98
N GLN A 30 13.34 17.65 -1.68
CA GLN A 30 13.86 18.75 -0.86
C GLN A 30 15.39 18.73 -0.76
N MET A 31 16.00 17.55 -0.66
CA MET A 31 17.45 17.40 -0.63
C MET A 31 18.10 17.76 -1.96
N LEU A 32 17.51 17.32 -3.08
CA LEU A 32 17.97 17.69 -4.42
C LEU A 32 17.92 19.21 -4.63
N LEU A 33 16.85 19.87 -4.18
CA LEU A 33 16.73 21.33 -4.24
C LEU A 33 17.78 22.06 -3.39
N LYS A 34 18.17 21.48 -2.25
CA LYS A 34 19.19 22.03 -1.33
C LYS A 34 20.62 21.65 -1.70
N GLY A 35 20.83 20.84 -2.75
CA GLY A 35 22.14 20.31 -3.12
C GLY A 35 22.73 19.32 -2.11
N GLN A 36 21.90 18.74 -1.23
CA GLN A 36 22.31 17.79 -0.21
C GLN A 36 22.34 16.38 -0.80
N VAL A 37 23.46 16.02 -1.41
CA VAL A 37 23.63 14.74 -2.12
C VAL A 37 24.12 13.59 -1.24
N ASP A 38 24.68 13.89 -0.06
CA ASP A 38 25.34 12.90 0.78
C ASP A 38 24.38 11.80 1.28
N ASP A 39 23.13 12.14 1.63
CA ASP A 39 22.15 11.16 2.12
C ASP A 39 21.24 10.57 1.02
N LEU A 40 21.48 10.88 -0.28
CA LEU A 40 20.62 10.37 -1.37
C LEU A 40 20.68 8.84 -1.50
N THR A 41 21.84 8.26 -1.21
CA THR A 41 22.02 6.79 -1.21
C THR A 41 21.15 6.12 -0.14
N ASP A 42 21.02 6.75 1.03
CA ASP A 42 20.18 6.23 2.11
C ASP A 42 18.70 6.37 1.82
N ILE A 43 18.29 7.49 1.19
CA ILE A 43 16.92 7.64 0.69
C ILE A 43 16.60 6.60 -0.38
N ALA A 44 17.51 6.35 -1.34
CA ALA A 44 17.31 5.34 -2.36
C ALA A 44 17.14 3.94 -1.74
N ARG A 45 17.93 3.61 -0.70
CA ARG A 45 17.77 2.35 0.04
C ARG A 45 16.41 2.25 0.73
N GLN A 46 15.96 3.32 1.40
CA GLN A 46 14.65 3.35 2.07
C GLN A 46 13.50 3.18 1.06
N LYS A 47 13.56 3.90 -0.07
CA LYS A 47 12.58 3.76 -1.17
C LYS A 47 12.52 2.34 -1.71
N ASN A 48 13.66 1.70 -1.93
CA ASN A 48 13.71 0.30 -2.39
C ASN A 48 13.08 -0.66 -1.35
N GLY A 49 13.29 -0.42 -0.06
CA GLY A 49 12.67 -1.18 1.02
C GLY A 49 11.15 -1.08 0.99
N VAL A 50 10.61 0.14 0.95
CA VAL A 50 9.16 0.38 0.89
C VAL A 50 8.55 -0.16 -0.41
N ALA A 51 9.24 -0.04 -1.55
CA ALA A 51 8.78 -0.61 -2.81
C ALA A 51 8.69 -2.15 -2.76
N ALA A 52 9.66 -2.81 -2.12
CA ALA A 52 9.63 -4.26 -1.93
C ALA A 52 8.49 -4.68 -0.97
N GLU A 53 8.24 -3.90 0.08
CA GLU A 53 7.11 -4.10 1.00
C GLU A 53 5.77 -3.96 0.28
N LEU A 54 5.58 -2.92 -0.54
CA LEU A 54 4.39 -2.73 -1.35
C LEU A 54 4.15 -3.91 -2.31
N ALA A 55 5.21 -4.41 -2.95
CA ALA A 55 5.09 -5.59 -3.83
C ALA A 55 4.67 -6.85 -3.06
N ALA A 56 5.18 -7.05 -1.84
CA ALA A 56 4.79 -8.18 -0.99
C ALA A 56 3.34 -8.07 -0.51
N LEU A 57 2.91 -6.87 -0.11
CA LEU A 57 1.53 -6.60 0.31
C LEU A 57 0.53 -6.77 -0.84
N ALA A 58 0.85 -6.28 -2.04
CA ALA A 58 0.03 -6.48 -3.23
C ALA A 58 -0.13 -7.98 -3.55
N ALA A 59 0.96 -8.75 -3.50
CA ALA A 59 0.90 -10.20 -3.69
C ALA A 59 0.06 -10.90 -2.60
N GLN A 60 0.10 -10.43 -1.35
CA GLN A 60 -0.72 -10.95 -0.26
C GLN A 60 -2.20 -10.65 -0.49
N ARG A 61 -2.54 -9.42 -0.87
CA ARG A 61 -3.91 -9.02 -1.22
C ARG A 61 -4.46 -9.87 -2.36
N ASP A 62 -3.67 -10.08 -3.42
CA ASP A 62 -4.09 -10.87 -4.58
C ASP A 62 -4.39 -12.33 -4.20
N ARG A 63 -3.60 -12.91 -3.28
CA ARG A 63 -3.89 -14.25 -2.73
C ARG A 63 -5.17 -14.27 -1.90
N LEU A 64 -5.44 -13.24 -1.10
CA LEU A 64 -6.65 -13.14 -0.29
C LEU A 64 -7.91 -12.94 -1.15
N LEU A 65 -7.81 -12.15 -2.23
CA LEU A 65 -8.87 -12.01 -3.23
C LEU A 65 -9.14 -13.34 -3.93
N ALA A 66 -8.08 -14.02 -4.39
CA ALA A 66 -8.21 -15.32 -5.04
C ALA A 66 -8.81 -16.39 -4.10
N ALA A 67 -8.43 -16.40 -2.83
CA ALA A 67 -9.03 -17.28 -1.80
C ALA A 67 -10.52 -17.00 -1.60
N SER A 68 -10.95 -15.76 -1.82
CA SER A 68 -12.35 -15.34 -1.79
C SER A 68 -13.09 -15.55 -3.11
N GLY A 69 -12.43 -16.12 -4.13
CA GLY A 69 -12.99 -16.31 -5.47
C GLY A 69 -13.14 -15.02 -6.29
N LEU A 70 -12.45 -13.95 -5.88
CA LEU A 70 -12.50 -12.62 -6.52
C LEU A 70 -11.30 -12.41 -7.44
N ALA A 71 -11.45 -11.50 -8.40
CA ALA A 71 -10.35 -11.09 -9.28
C ALA A 71 -9.23 -10.40 -8.48
N SER A 72 -7.98 -10.57 -8.88
CA SER A 72 -6.81 -9.92 -8.24
C SER A 72 -6.58 -8.49 -8.74
N ASP A 73 -7.66 -7.75 -9.00
CA ASP A 73 -7.62 -6.42 -9.59
C ASP A 73 -8.55 -5.45 -8.84
N ARG A 74 -8.72 -4.25 -9.42
CA ARG A 74 -9.58 -3.22 -8.84
C ARG A 74 -11.04 -3.67 -8.71
N ALA A 75 -11.53 -4.52 -9.61
CA ALA A 75 -12.89 -5.03 -9.55
C ALA A 75 -13.08 -6.00 -8.38
N GLY A 76 -12.08 -6.86 -8.12
CA GLY A 76 -12.11 -7.73 -6.94
C GLY A 76 -12.05 -6.98 -5.62
N MET A 77 -11.25 -5.92 -5.53
CA MET A 77 -11.24 -5.01 -4.38
C MET A 77 -12.61 -4.38 -4.11
N ILE A 78 -13.26 -3.85 -5.15
CA ILE A 78 -14.59 -3.26 -5.04
C ILE A 78 -15.61 -4.32 -4.59
N ALA A 79 -15.59 -5.49 -5.22
CA ALA A 79 -16.48 -6.60 -4.85
C ALA A 79 -16.29 -7.06 -3.40
N TRP A 80 -15.04 -7.08 -2.93
CA TRP A 80 -14.74 -7.41 -1.54
C TRP A 80 -15.35 -6.38 -0.57
N PHE A 81 -15.19 -5.08 -0.85
CA PHE A 81 -15.76 -4.01 -0.01
C PHE A 81 -17.28 -3.93 -0.08
N ASP A 82 -17.89 -4.23 -1.24
CA ASP A 82 -19.34 -4.31 -1.38
C ASP A 82 -19.93 -5.47 -0.56
N ALA A 83 -19.20 -6.58 -0.44
CA ALA A 83 -19.56 -7.70 0.45
C ALA A 83 -19.34 -7.39 1.95
N HIS A 84 -18.56 -6.34 2.29
CA HIS A 84 -18.22 -5.95 3.65
C HIS A 84 -18.47 -4.46 3.92
N PRO A 85 -19.74 -4.00 3.92
CA PRO A 85 -20.08 -2.57 4.00
C PRO A 85 -19.70 -1.88 5.32
N GLY A 86 -19.37 -2.65 6.37
CA GLY A 86 -18.93 -2.13 7.66
C GLY A 86 -17.51 -1.53 7.65
N ASP A 87 -16.72 -1.78 6.62
CA ASP A 87 -15.30 -1.37 6.56
C ASP A 87 -15.11 -0.18 5.61
N SER A 88 -15.98 0.82 5.75
CA SER A 88 -16.05 2.00 4.88
C SER A 88 -14.79 2.88 4.95
N GLU A 89 -14.10 2.92 6.09
CA GLU A 89 -12.88 3.72 6.26
C GLU A 89 -11.72 3.19 5.42
N ALA A 90 -11.44 1.88 5.47
CA ALA A 90 -10.43 1.25 4.65
C ALA A 90 -10.74 1.39 3.15
N ARG A 91 -12.02 1.30 2.76
CA ARG A 91 -12.47 1.54 1.38
C ARG A 91 -12.18 2.97 0.92
N VAL A 92 -12.51 3.97 1.75
CA VAL A 92 -12.28 5.39 1.43
C VAL A 92 -10.79 5.68 1.34
N ALA A 93 -10.00 5.20 2.31
CA ALA A 93 -8.56 5.42 2.32
C ALA A 93 -7.86 4.75 1.13
N TRP A 94 -8.22 3.51 0.79
CA TRP A 94 -7.70 2.83 -0.40
C TRP A 94 -8.11 3.52 -1.71
N ALA A 95 -9.34 4.02 -1.80
CA ALA A 95 -9.81 4.75 -2.97
C ALA A 95 -9.14 6.12 -3.16
N SER A 96 -8.42 6.62 -2.14
CA SER A 96 -7.69 7.89 -2.17
C SER A 96 -6.19 7.76 -2.51
N LEU A 97 -5.69 6.52 -2.65
CA LEU A 97 -4.35 6.25 -3.20
C LEU A 97 -4.33 6.51 -4.71
#